data_AF-A0A4Y9YSX9-F1
#
_entry.id   AF-A0A4Y9YSX9-F1
#
_cell.length_a   1.000
_cell.length_b   1.000
_cell.length_c   1.000
_cell.angle_alpha   90.00
_cell.angle_beta   90.00
_cell.angle_gamma   90.00
#
_symmetry.space_group_name_H-M   'P 1'
#
loop_
_entity.id
_entity.type
_entity.pdbx_description
1 polymer ?
#
loop_
_entity_poly.entity_id
_entity_poly.type
_entity_poly.pdbx_seq_one_letter_code
_entity_poly.pdbx_strand_id
1 'polypeptide(L)'
;MSTFAPNTGNSSQPSASAERGRGRGRGRGRGRGRGRGRGRYDPVQIGGRPHVQGPVGYFAGPVVLPPVVNPQPPKLRLTHFISLPIGHHVALRDTISAFTSEMLACNPPIPGLDSSIVIPPRRLHLTLGVMSLTDPAGLGAARALLANLRPRILQALGKDSLRVELDRMDIMPPERGDADRAHVMFAGPDPEGQDGRTLWKICDLVQNEFKRAGMIVDNRPLKLHCTLVNTTYRKPRPRGSRFPFSYSDLVASEAFRGRALPPMSQTSVVRDTMPGIGRPAMIDNPIQPTQTGPVRVSLGSWPVDEIQICEMGSWGPEGEYVRVDGVSGLLFLNNMAQSQTLTLWTVALLWPVGWSIYPYKQDNPGRPSLQFHPPSRTMALCLLNYMSNTWQPPISFDETTIANASDLGFPHDGPVFVPEYYCKNCDAKSIDGIAKFSRCSTCQVYYCSQACQKEHWPSHRSFCKINDDYSAVITGLTGNPRAWKDFLSWIRFHYAAFANAAIAAMNLPENPGLHEHFALVVNAVYADRPSDPVQKRFDLENVTIVDFRCISHISGLDHLRFIQDQRSAHFRGVKRKKVIGHATIAVFGTFKGKTVAHVDFFAIDKWIVRAKPNRDWAEQLFKYVVQGKKLRP
;
A
#
# COMPACT_ATOMS: atom_id res chain seq x y z
N MET A 1 -54.53 -46.24 -47.16
CA MET A 1 -53.42 -47.16 -46.88
C MET A 1 -52.81 -46.70 -45.56
N SER A 2 -53.35 -47.06 -44.38
CA SER A 2 -53.69 -48.43 -43.88
C SER A 2 -52.43 -49.27 -43.74
N THR A 3 -52.08 -49.93 -42.62
CA THR A 3 -52.72 -50.14 -41.28
C THR A 3 -51.60 -50.63 -40.30
N PHE A 4 -51.72 -50.96 -39.00
CA PHE A 4 -52.82 -51.24 -38.05
C PHE A 4 -52.36 -50.88 -36.60
N ALA A 5 -53.22 -51.07 -35.58
CA ALA A 5 -52.89 -51.20 -34.14
C ALA A 5 -53.58 -52.48 -33.60
N PRO A 6 -53.31 -52.95 -32.36
CA PRO A 6 -54.19 -52.65 -31.20
C PRO A 6 -53.43 -52.36 -29.86
N ASN A 7 -53.89 -51.51 -28.91
CA ASN A 7 -55.07 -51.56 -27.98
C ASN A 7 -54.75 -52.38 -26.70
N THR A 8 -55.14 -52.09 -25.43
CA THR A 8 -56.21 -51.32 -24.70
C THR A 8 -55.71 -50.84 -23.31
N GLY A 9 -56.30 -49.92 -22.54
CA GLY A 9 -57.51 -49.08 -22.71
C GLY A 9 -57.94 -48.28 -21.43
N ASN A 10 -58.98 -47.44 -21.58
CA ASN A 10 -59.84 -46.69 -20.61
C ASN A 10 -59.18 -45.80 -19.51
N SER A 11 -59.42 -44.47 -19.38
CA SER A 11 -60.63 -43.60 -19.35
C SER A 11 -61.49 -43.76 -18.07
N SER A 12 -61.91 -42.72 -17.32
CA SER A 12 -62.46 -41.42 -17.78
C SER A 12 -62.45 -40.28 -16.71
N GLN A 13 -62.75 -39.05 -17.16
CA GLN A 13 -62.95 -37.77 -16.41
C GLN A 13 -64.39 -37.67 -15.81
N PRO A 14 -64.89 -36.58 -15.10
CA PRO A 14 -64.53 -35.16 -15.20
C PRO A 14 -64.73 -34.17 -14.00
N SER A 15 -64.45 -32.88 -14.28
CA SER A 15 -65.16 -31.63 -13.88
C SER A 15 -65.17 -31.04 -12.44
N ALA A 16 -64.74 -29.76 -12.42
CA ALA A 16 -65.46 -28.56 -11.91
C ALA A 16 -65.41 -28.08 -10.43
N SER A 17 -65.39 -26.74 -10.35
CA SER A 17 -65.90 -25.84 -9.29
C SER A 17 -65.20 -25.74 -7.92
N ALA A 18 -65.24 -24.53 -7.37
CA ALA A 18 -64.70 -24.15 -6.08
C ALA A 18 -65.75 -24.27 -4.97
N GLU A 19 -65.33 -24.52 -3.72
CA GLU A 19 -65.90 -23.79 -2.57
C GLU A 19 -65.06 -23.91 -1.28
N ARG A 20 -65.48 -23.16 -0.24
CA ARG A 20 -64.82 -23.00 1.06
C ARG A 20 -65.30 -24.07 2.06
N GLY A 21 -64.42 -24.65 2.87
CA GLY A 21 -64.79 -25.58 3.95
C GLY A 21 -63.82 -25.56 5.15
N ARG A 22 -64.33 -25.69 6.38
CA ARG A 22 -63.59 -25.46 7.65
C ARG A 22 -63.36 -26.73 8.49
N GLY A 23 -62.34 -26.68 9.35
CA GLY A 23 -62.15 -27.54 10.53
C GLY A 23 -61.03 -28.58 10.36
N ARG A 24 -60.34 -29.09 11.40
CA ARG A 24 -60.34 -28.90 12.87
C ARG A 24 -58.84 -28.98 13.29
N GLY A 25 -58.28 -28.49 14.41
CA GLY A 25 -58.77 -28.24 15.77
C GLY A 25 -57.90 -29.05 16.76
N ARG A 26 -57.41 -28.41 17.85
CA ARG A 26 -56.51 -28.93 18.94
C ARG A 26 -55.01 -29.02 18.58
N GLY A 27 -54.05 -28.74 19.47
CA GLY A 27 -54.14 -28.12 20.79
C GLY A 27 -53.03 -28.53 21.80
N ARG A 28 -52.12 -27.59 22.12
CA ARG A 28 -51.26 -27.46 23.34
C ARG A 28 -50.49 -28.68 23.91
N GLY A 29 -49.21 -28.47 24.23
CA GLY A 29 -48.48 -29.28 25.22
C GLY A 29 -46.99 -28.95 25.39
N ARG A 30 -46.62 -28.13 26.39
CA ARG A 30 -45.23 -28.03 26.89
C ARG A 30 -45.07 -28.96 28.10
N GLY A 31 -44.05 -29.81 28.11
CA GLY A 31 -43.68 -30.66 29.25
C GLY A 31 -42.22 -30.47 29.65
N ARG A 32 -41.94 -30.36 30.96
CA ARG A 32 -40.59 -30.25 31.54
C ARG A 32 -40.11 -31.62 32.01
N GLY A 33 -38.79 -31.85 32.03
CA GLY A 33 -38.15 -32.44 33.23
C GLY A 33 -37.03 -33.46 33.06
N ARG A 34 -35.93 -33.20 33.80
CA ARG A 34 -34.91 -34.14 34.35
C ARG A 34 -33.98 -34.83 33.33
N GLY A 35 -32.66 -34.98 33.53
CA GLY A 35 -31.76 -34.51 34.60
C GLY A 35 -30.78 -35.60 35.09
N ARG A 36 -29.45 -35.35 35.04
CA ARG A 36 -28.30 -36.03 35.69
C ARG A 36 -27.00 -35.39 35.11
N GLY A 37 -25.91 -35.09 35.84
CA GLY A 37 -25.74 -35.00 37.29
C GLY A 37 -24.28 -34.71 37.73
N ARG A 38 -24.14 -34.04 38.89
CA ARG A 38 -23.00 -34.01 39.86
C ARG A 38 -21.61 -33.43 39.48
N GLY A 39 -21.18 -32.51 40.35
CA GLY A 39 -19.80 -32.07 40.57
C GLY A 39 -19.79 -30.94 41.62
N ARG A 40 -19.54 -31.25 42.89
CA ARG A 40 -19.71 -30.35 44.05
C ARG A 40 -18.34 -30.05 44.68
N TYR A 41 -18.12 -28.82 45.15
CA TYR A 41 -17.39 -28.55 46.40
C TYR A 41 -17.73 -27.14 46.90
N ASP A 42 -18.14 -27.02 48.17
CA ASP A 42 -18.53 -25.79 48.85
C ASP A 42 -17.40 -25.29 49.75
N PRO A 43 -17.36 -23.98 50.08
CA PRO A 43 -16.79 -23.51 51.35
C PRO A 43 -17.81 -22.74 52.22
N VAL A 44 -18.02 -23.29 53.42
CA VAL A 44 -18.27 -22.66 54.74
C VAL A 44 -18.79 -21.21 54.80
N GLN A 45 -19.94 -21.03 55.46
CA GLN A 45 -20.38 -19.74 56.03
C GLN A 45 -19.87 -19.55 57.47
N ILE A 46 -19.60 -18.30 57.86
CA ILE A 46 -19.63 -17.84 59.26
C ILE A 46 -20.58 -16.62 59.33
N GLY A 47 -21.35 -16.53 60.42
CA GLY A 47 -22.56 -15.68 60.49
C GLY A 47 -22.36 -14.25 61.00
N GLY A 48 -23.45 -13.47 60.99
CA GLY A 48 -23.52 -12.11 61.57
C GLY A 48 -24.71 -11.30 61.04
N ARG A 49 -25.82 -11.24 61.81
CA ARG A 49 -26.98 -10.33 61.64
C ARG A 49 -26.83 -9.13 62.63
N PRO A 50 -27.62 -8.02 62.58
CA PRO A 50 -28.92 -7.85 61.93
C PRO A 50 -29.21 -6.54 61.16
N HIS A 51 -30.41 -6.53 60.60
CA HIS A 51 -31.11 -5.52 59.79
C HIS A 51 -31.43 -4.19 60.52
N VAL A 52 -31.43 -3.08 59.78
CA VAL A 52 -32.35 -1.94 59.94
C VAL A 52 -33.03 -1.70 58.59
N GLN A 53 -34.24 -1.12 58.57
CA GLN A 53 -35.14 -1.12 57.41
C GLN A 53 -35.05 0.15 56.55
N GLY A 54 -35.23 -0.01 55.24
CA GLY A 54 -35.40 1.05 54.23
C GLY A 54 -36.02 0.46 52.95
N PRO A 55 -36.82 1.21 52.17
CA PRO A 55 -37.76 0.63 51.21
C PRO A 55 -37.11 0.05 49.95
N VAL A 56 -37.66 -1.07 49.47
CA VAL A 56 -37.14 -1.83 48.32
C VAL A 56 -37.63 -1.23 47.00
N GLY A 57 -36.89 -0.26 46.46
CA GLY A 57 -37.07 0.22 45.09
C GLY A 57 -36.46 -0.75 44.08
N TYR A 58 -37.23 -1.17 43.08
CA TYR A 58 -36.73 -1.99 41.97
C TYR A 58 -35.71 -1.22 41.12
N PHE A 59 -34.41 -1.48 41.31
CA PHE A 59 -33.39 -1.05 40.36
C PHE A 59 -33.47 -1.92 39.10
N ALA A 60 -34.04 -1.36 38.04
CA ALA A 60 -33.92 -1.93 36.70
C ALA A 60 -32.44 -2.01 36.30
N GLY A 61 -32.00 -3.18 35.83
CA GLY A 61 -30.67 -3.34 35.25
C GLY A 61 -30.47 -2.44 34.03
N PRO A 62 -29.22 -2.10 33.67
CA PRO A 62 -28.95 -1.21 32.54
C PRO A 62 -29.57 -1.76 31.26
N VAL A 63 -30.49 -0.99 30.68
CA VAL A 63 -31.10 -1.29 29.38
C VAL A 63 -30.01 -1.26 28.33
N VAL A 64 -29.66 -2.43 27.79
CA VAL A 64 -28.80 -2.54 26.61
C VAL A 64 -29.61 -2.02 25.43
N LEU A 65 -29.44 -0.74 25.11
CA LEU A 65 -29.97 -0.16 23.88
C LEU A 65 -29.37 -0.94 22.69
N PRO A 66 -30.18 -1.33 21.69
CA PRO A 66 -29.64 -1.90 20.45
C PRO A 66 -28.68 -0.88 19.81
N PRO A 67 -27.62 -1.34 19.11
CA PRO A 67 -26.64 -0.45 18.53
C PRO A 67 -27.33 0.56 17.60
N VAL A 68 -27.12 1.84 17.87
CA VAL A 68 -27.61 2.92 16.99
C VAL A 68 -26.91 2.79 15.65
N VAL A 69 -27.61 2.16 14.70
CA VAL A 69 -27.22 2.15 13.29
C VAL A 69 -27.42 3.57 12.77
N ASN A 70 -26.40 4.41 12.96
CA ASN A 70 -26.30 5.67 12.24
C ASN A 70 -26.40 5.33 10.75
N PRO A 71 -27.42 5.81 10.02
CA PRO A 71 -27.49 5.58 8.58
C PRO A 71 -26.20 6.09 7.96
N GLN A 72 -25.49 5.24 7.24
CA GLN A 72 -24.36 5.72 6.45
C GLN A 72 -24.90 6.78 5.48
N PRO A 73 -24.20 7.92 5.29
CA PRO A 73 -24.55 8.81 4.18
C PRO A 73 -24.58 7.96 2.90
N PRO A 74 -25.61 8.12 2.04
CA PRO A 74 -25.80 7.25 0.91
C PRO A 74 -24.53 7.24 0.06
N LYS A 75 -24.00 6.04 -0.23
CA LYS A 75 -22.82 5.90 -1.08
C LYS A 75 -23.11 6.56 -2.42
N LEU A 76 -22.37 7.62 -2.75
CA LEU A 76 -22.51 8.32 -4.02
C LEU A 76 -22.41 7.31 -5.16
N ARG A 77 -23.38 7.35 -6.08
CA ARG A 77 -23.40 6.46 -7.24
C ARG A 77 -22.24 6.86 -8.15
N LEU A 78 -21.28 5.97 -8.32
CA LEU A 78 -20.22 6.15 -9.30
C LEU A 78 -20.85 6.16 -10.71
N THR A 79 -20.56 7.19 -11.49
CA THR A 79 -21.11 7.38 -12.84
C THR A 79 -20.04 7.40 -13.92
N HIS A 80 -18.81 7.82 -13.59
CA HIS A 80 -17.73 7.97 -14.57
C HIS A 80 -16.41 7.43 -14.03
N PHE A 81 -15.48 7.16 -14.93
CA PHE A 81 -14.12 6.77 -14.59
C PHE A 81 -13.14 7.28 -15.64
N ILE A 82 -11.88 7.47 -15.23
CA ILE A 82 -10.77 7.80 -16.11
C ILE A 82 -10.10 6.49 -16.51
N SER A 83 -9.82 6.30 -17.80
CA SER A 83 -9.25 5.04 -18.30
C SER A 83 -8.19 5.20 -19.39
N LEU A 84 -7.23 4.28 -19.39
CA LEU A 84 -6.40 3.96 -20.56
C LEU A 84 -7.07 2.78 -21.30
N PRO A 85 -7.70 2.99 -22.47
CA PRO A 85 -8.26 1.90 -23.26
C PRO A 85 -7.16 1.11 -23.96
N ILE A 86 -7.23 -0.22 -23.93
CA ILE A 86 -6.34 -1.10 -24.72
C ILE A 86 -7.12 -2.13 -25.54
N GLY A 87 -8.40 -2.37 -25.23
CA GLY A 87 -9.26 -3.34 -25.94
C GLY A 87 -9.56 -3.03 -27.41
N HIS A 88 -9.09 -1.90 -27.96
CA HIS A 88 -9.18 -1.61 -29.39
C HIS A 88 -8.18 -2.44 -30.22
N HIS A 89 -7.04 -2.85 -29.64
CA HIS A 89 -6.02 -3.65 -30.30
C HIS A 89 -6.56 -5.03 -30.70
N VAL A 90 -6.63 -5.30 -32.01
CA VAL A 90 -7.09 -6.59 -32.56
C VAL A 90 -6.27 -7.75 -31.97
N ALA A 91 -4.94 -7.68 -32.08
CA ALA A 91 -4.05 -8.74 -31.57
C ALA A 91 -4.15 -8.96 -30.04
N LEU A 92 -4.47 -7.91 -29.25
CA LEU A 92 -4.75 -8.09 -27.81
C LEU A 92 -6.09 -8.82 -27.62
N ARG A 93 -7.12 -8.44 -28.37
CA ARG A 93 -8.43 -9.10 -28.33
C ARG A 93 -8.28 -10.59 -28.65
N ASP A 94 -7.49 -10.94 -29.67
CA ASP A 94 -7.23 -12.32 -30.05
C ASP A 94 -6.45 -13.07 -28.97
N THR A 95 -5.37 -12.47 -28.44
CA THR A 95 -4.52 -13.04 -27.38
C THR A 95 -5.33 -13.37 -26.12
N ILE A 96 -6.18 -12.44 -25.67
CA ILE A 96 -7.01 -12.63 -24.46
C ILE A 96 -8.21 -13.53 -24.74
N SER A 97 -8.78 -13.52 -25.95
CA SER A 97 -9.85 -14.46 -26.35
C SER A 97 -9.33 -15.89 -26.29
N ALA A 98 -8.20 -16.18 -26.94
CA ALA A 98 -7.57 -17.50 -26.90
C ALA A 98 -7.29 -17.95 -25.46
N PHE A 99 -6.63 -17.10 -24.66
CA PHE A 99 -6.33 -17.40 -23.26
C PHE A 99 -7.58 -17.70 -22.42
N THR A 100 -8.62 -16.88 -22.54
CA THR A 100 -9.85 -17.06 -21.76
C THR A 100 -10.68 -18.24 -22.24
N SER A 101 -10.68 -18.55 -23.54
CA SER A 101 -11.27 -19.78 -24.08
C SER A 101 -10.55 -21.03 -23.57
N GLU A 102 -9.22 -21.05 -23.55
CA GLU A 102 -8.43 -22.17 -23.01
C GLU A 102 -8.69 -22.40 -21.52
N MET A 103 -8.76 -21.33 -20.71
CA MET A 103 -9.12 -21.45 -19.28
C MET A 103 -10.54 -21.98 -19.08
N LEU A 104 -11.51 -21.57 -19.91
CA LEU A 104 -12.89 -22.07 -19.86
C LEU A 104 -13.03 -23.51 -20.34
N ALA A 105 -12.10 -23.98 -21.19
CA ALA A 105 -12.06 -25.34 -21.74
C ALA A 105 -11.22 -26.33 -20.89
N CYS A 106 -10.64 -25.89 -19.77
CA CYS A 106 -9.86 -26.77 -18.89
C CYS A 106 -10.65 -28.01 -18.42
N ASN A 107 -9.95 -29.14 -18.35
CA ASN A 107 -10.49 -30.41 -17.84
C ASN A 107 -9.51 -30.99 -16.80
N PRO A 108 -9.90 -31.11 -15.50
CA PRO A 108 -11.19 -30.71 -14.93
C PRO A 108 -11.44 -29.18 -15.03
N PRO A 109 -12.72 -28.75 -15.10
CA PRO A 109 -13.05 -27.32 -15.13
C PRO A 109 -12.59 -26.59 -13.87
N ILE A 110 -12.02 -25.39 -14.04
CA ILE A 110 -11.58 -24.54 -12.92
C ILE A 110 -12.81 -24.18 -12.04
N PRO A 111 -12.83 -24.54 -10.74
CA PRO A 111 -13.99 -24.34 -9.88
C PRO A 111 -14.48 -22.89 -9.87
N GLY A 112 -15.75 -22.69 -10.24
CA GLY A 112 -16.41 -21.39 -10.24
C GLY A 112 -15.96 -20.41 -11.34
N LEU A 113 -15.00 -20.76 -12.20
CA LEU A 113 -14.77 -20.00 -13.43
C LEU A 113 -15.97 -20.20 -14.37
N ASP A 114 -16.37 -19.14 -15.08
CA ASP A 114 -17.52 -19.16 -15.98
C ASP A 114 -17.39 -18.05 -17.03
N SER A 115 -17.96 -18.29 -18.21
CA SER A 115 -18.00 -17.36 -19.34
C SER A 115 -18.55 -15.98 -18.96
N SER A 116 -19.58 -15.89 -18.10
CA SER A 116 -20.24 -14.63 -17.77
C SER A 116 -19.43 -13.72 -16.82
N ILE A 117 -18.36 -14.25 -16.21
CA ILE A 117 -17.47 -13.49 -15.33
C ILE A 117 -16.15 -13.07 -16.02
N VAL A 118 -15.89 -13.56 -17.23
CA VAL A 118 -14.79 -13.09 -18.08
C VAL A 118 -15.13 -11.70 -18.63
N ILE A 119 -14.16 -10.78 -18.60
CA ILE A 119 -14.33 -9.45 -19.19
C ILE A 119 -14.16 -9.54 -20.71
N PRO A 120 -15.13 -9.09 -21.53
CA PRO A 120 -14.99 -9.08 -22.98
C PRO A 120 -13.73 -8.30 -23.41
N PRO A 121 -12.86 -8.83 -24.29
CA PRO A 121 -11.57 -8.21 -24.58
C PRO A 121 -11.65 -6.77 -25.14
N ARG A 122 -12.74 -6.40 -25.82
CA ARG A 122 -12.98 -5.02 -26.27
C ARG A 122 -13.19 -4.02 -25.11
N ARG A 123 -13.44 -4.49 -23.88
CA ARG A 123 -13.57 -3.66 -22.67
C ARG A 123 -12.30 -3.57 -21.82
N LEU A 124 -11.18 -4.12 -22.29
CA LEU A 124 -9.91 -4.07 -21.56
C LEU A 124 -9.38 -2.64 -21.48
N HIS A 125 -9.13 -2.20 -20.24
CA HIS A 125 -8.67 -0.87 -19.91
C HIS A 125 -8.01 -0.88 -18.52
N LEU A 126 -7.18 0.13 -18.23
CA LEU A 126 -6.70 0.41 -16.89
C LEU A 126 -7.50 1.57 -16.31
N THR A 127 -8.09 1.41 -15.13
CA THR A 127 -8.81 2.49 -14.43
C THR A 127 -7.85 3.36 -13.63
N LEU A 128 -7.84 4.67 -13.88
CA LEU A 128 -7.01 5.64 -13.15
C LEU A 128 -7.77 6.30 -11.99
N GLY A 129 -9.10 6.34 -12.03
CA GLY A 129 -9.94 6.88 -10.95
C GLY A 129 -11.42 6.78 -11.26
N VAL A 130 -12.26 6.73 -10.21
CA VAL A 130 -13.73 6.68 -10.32
C VAL A 130 -14.36 7.93 -9.73
N MET A 131 -15.40 8.43 -10.38
CA MET A 131 -16.01 9.74 -10.14
C MET A 131 -17.54 9.62 -10.03
N SER A 132 -18.15 10.55 -9.29
CA SER A 132 -19.60 10.72 -9.19
C SER A 132 -19.99 12.05 -9.82
N LEU A 133 -19.95 12.11 -11.15
CA LEU A 133 -20.38 13.28 -11.93
C LEU A 133 -21.87 13.09 -12.25
N THR A 134 -22.73 13.79 -11.52
CA THR A 134 -24.20 13.66 -11.62
C THR A 134 -24.86 14.83 -12.36
N ASP A 135 -24.13 15.92 -12.54
CA ASP A 135 -24.57 17.16 -13.18
C ASP A 135 -23.64 17.54 -14.35
N PRO A 136 -24.11 18.36 -15.32
CA PRO A 136 -23.30 18.76 -16.47
C PRO A 136 -22.07 19.61 -16.13
N ALA A 137 -22.08 20.34 -15.00
CA ALA A 137 -20.96 21.21 -14.63
C ALA A 137 -19.78 20.38 -14.09
N GLY A 138 -20.04 19.36 -13.27
CA GLY A 138 -19.04 18.39 -12.83
C GLY A 138 -18.40 17.64 -14.00
N LEU A 139 -19.20 17.24 -15.01
CA LEU A 139 -18.65 16.67 -16.25
C LEU A 139 -17.82 17.68 -17.04
N GLY A 140 -18.32 18.90 -17.24
CA GLY A 140 -17.57 19.97 -17.92
C GLY A 140 -16.22 20.29 -17.26
N ALA A 141 -16.18 20.33 -15.93
CA ALA A 141 -14.95 20.54 -15.16
C ALA A 141 -13.96 19.37 -15.32
N ALA A 142 -14.43 18.12 -15.29
CA ALA A 142 -13.61 16.94 -15.51
C ALA A 142 -12.99 16.92 -16.92
N ARG A 143 -13.76 17.30 -17.95
CA ARG A 143 -13.30 17.46 -19.34
C ARG A 143 -12.20 18.53 -19.44
N ALA A 144 -12.46 19.72 -18.92
CA ALA A 144 -11.51 20.84 -18.93
C ALA A 144 -10.20 20.50 -18.19
N LEU A 145 -10.28 19.78 -17.07
CA LEU A 145 -9.10 19.33 -16.33
C LEU A 145 -8.24 18.38 -17.17
N LEU A 146 -8.82 17.35 -17.81
CA LEU A 146 -8.05 16.42 -18.64
C LEU A 146 -7.40 17.12 -19.84
N ALA A 147 -8.12 18.04 -20.49
CA ALA A 147 -7.58 18.86 -21.57
C ALA A 147 -6.39 19.71 -21.12
N ASN A 148 -6.48 20.37 -19.96
CA ASN A 148 -5.41 21.18 -19.37
C ASN A 148 -4.20 20.37 -18.92
N LEU A 149 -4.37 19.07 -18.62
CA LEU A 149 -3.26 18.17 -18.31
C LEU A 149 -2.50 17.69 -19.55
N ARG A 150 -3.09 17.76 -20.75
CA ARG A 150 -2.49 17.27 -22.01
C ARG A 150 -1.04 17.77 -22.23
N PRO A 151 -0.70 19.06 -22.09
CA PRO A 151 0.67 19.52 -22.35
C PRO A 151 1.66 18.95 -21.32
N ARG A 152 1.25 18.81 -20.06
CA ARG A 152 2.06 18.23 -18.98
C ARG A 152 2.27 16.73 -19.15
N ILE A 153 1.26 16.01 -19.65
CA ILE A 153 1.35 14.59 -20.02
C ILE A 153 2.37 14.41 -21.16
N LEU A 154 2.25 15.20 -22.24
CA LEU A 154 3.18 15.15 -23.37
C LEU A 154 4.61 15.53 -22.96
N GLN A 155 4.79 16.55 -22.14
CA GLN A 155 6.09 16.93 -21.57
C GLN A 155 6.68 15.80 -20.70
N ALA A 156 5.84 15.11 -19.92
CA ALA A 156 6.28 14.01 -19.06
C ALA A 156 6.60 12.71 -19.83
N LEU A 157 6.05 12.52 -21.02
CA LEU A 157 6.37 11.47 -22.00
C LEU A 157 7.66 11.79 -22.80
N GLY A 158 7.90 13.06 -23.12
CA GLY A 158 9.08 13.47 -23.88
C GLY A 158 9.07 12.93 -25.31
N LYS A 159 9.98 12.00 -25.62
CA LYS A 159 10.05 11.28 -26.91
C LYS A 159 9.46 9.86 -26.85
N ASP A 160 9.07 9.40 -25.66
CA ASP A 160 8.58 8.04 -25.45
C ASP A 160 7.10 7.97 -25.79
N SER A 161 6.66 6.81 -26.29
CA SER A 161 5.22 6.52 -26.47
C SER A 161 4.70 5.76 -25.26
N LEU A 162 3.50 6.09 -24.80
CA LEU A 162 2.88 5.38 -23.68
C LEU A 162 2.58 3.92 -24.06
N ARG A 163 3.00 2.96 -23.22
CA ARG A 163 2.73 1.53 -23.41
C ARG A 163 2.24 0.89 -22.12
N VAL A 164 1.47 -0.19 -22.27
CA VAL A 164 0.98 -1.06 -21.20
C VAL A 164 1.50 -2.46 -21.43
N GLU A 165 2.46 -2.86 -20.60
CA GLU A 165 2.87 -4.25 -20.46
C GLU A 165 1.80 -5.00 -19.64
N LEU A 166 1.44 -6.21 -20.07
CA LEU A 166 0.55 -7.11 -19.35
C LEU A 166 1.34 -8.37 -18.95
N ASP A 167 2.35 -8.18 -18.11
CA ASP A 167 3.35 -9.19 -17.78
C ASP A 167 3.29 -9.70 -16.33
N ARG A 168 2.42 -9.11 -15.49
CA ARG A 168 2.06 -9.64 -14.17
C ARG A 168 0.56 -9.93 -14.07
N MET A 169 0.20 -11.09 -13.53
CA MET A 169 -1.18 -11.47 -13.23
C MET A 169 -1.36 -11.76 -11.74
N ASP A 170 -2.46 -11.27 -11.16
CA ASP A 170 -2.74 -11.35 -9.72
C ASP A 170 -4.26 -11.21 -9.46
N ILE A 171 -4.67 -11.47 -8.22
CA ILE A 171 -6.05 -11.33 -7.76
C ILE A 171 -6.22 -10.14 -6.80
N MET A 172 -7.43 -9.59 -6.74
CA MET A 172 -7.78 -8.71 -5.61
C MET A 172 -7.90 -9.55 -4.32
N PRO A 173 -7.66 -8.97 -3.13
CA PRO A 173 -7.70 -9.70 -1.86
C PRO A 173 -8.92 -10.62 -1.75
N PRO A 174 -8.72 -11.95 -1.70
CA PRO A 174 -9.81 -12.90 -1.83
C PRO A 174 -10.59 -13.06 -0.52
N GLU A 175 -11.74 -13.74 -0.56
CA GLU A 175 -12.55 -13.91 0.64
C GLU A 175 -11.76 -14.70 1.70
N ARG A 176 -11.62 -14.14 2.91
CA ARG A 176 -10.87 -14.73 4.04
C ARG A 176 -9.36 -14.95 3.78
N GLY A 177 -8.80 -14.39 2.69
CA GLY A 177 -7.41 -14.61 2.31
C GLY A 177 -7.15 -15.95 1.61
N ASP A 178 -8.21 -16.65 1.21
CA ASP A 178 -8.17 -17.97 0.55
C ASP A 178 -8.16 -17.78 -0.98
N ALA A 179 -7.08 -18.20 -1.65
CA ALA A 179 -6.94 -18.04 -3.10
C ALA A 179 -8.02 -18.79 -3.91
N ASP A 180 -8.61 -19.85 -3.35
CA ASP A 180 -9.69 -20.59 -4.01
C ASP A 180 -11.04 -19.86 -3.89
N ARG A 181 -11.04 -18.71 -3.21
CA ARG A 181 -12.18 -17.81 -2.99
C ARG A 181 -11.95 -16.44 -3.63
N ALA A 182 -11.32 -16.42 -4.80
CA ALA A 182 -11.07 -15.21 -5.56
C ALA A 182 -12.33 -14.63 -6.20
N HIS A 183 -12.37 -13.31 -6.33
CA HIS A 183 -13.51 -12.58 -6.90
C HIS A 183 -13.18 -11.72 -8.11
N VAL A 184 -11.93 -11.27 -8.25
CA VAL A 184 -11.43 -10.45 -9.35
C VAL A 184 -10.00 -10.89 -9.68
N MET A 185 -9.73 -11.19 -10.94
CA MET A 185 -8.39 -11.42 -11.50
C MET A 185 -8.05 -10.30 -12.48
N PHE A 186 -6.80 -9.87 -12.49
CA PHE A 186 -6.33 -8.82 -13.39
C PHE A 186 -4.92 -9.12 -13.89
N ALA A 187 -4.61 -8.61 -15.08
CA ALA A 187 -3.23 -8.46 -15.57
C ALA A 187 -2.79 -6.99 -15.44
N GLY A 188 -1.50 -6.73 -15.40
CA GLY A 188 -0.96 -5.39 -15.34
C GLY A 188 0.56 -5.37 -15.57
N PRO A 189 1.14 -4.16 -15.59
CA PRO A 189 2.57 -3.98 -15.79
C PRO A 189 3.36 -4.34 -14.54
N ASP A 190 4.59 -4.82 -14.73
CA ASP A 190 5.61 -4.77 -13.71
C ASP A 190 5.95 -3.30 -13.36
N PRO A 191 5.73 -2.84 -12.11
CA PRO A 191 6.10 -1.49 -11.71
C PRO A 191 7.62 -1.24 -11.76
N GLU A 192 8.44 -2.30 -11.79
CA GLU A 192 9.89 -2.24 -11.93
C GLU A 192 10.35 -2.31 -13.41
N GLY A 193 9.43 -2.50 -14.35
CA GLY A 193 9.67 -2.39 -15.79
C GLY A 193 9.95 -0.95 -16.24
N GLN A 194 10.65 -0.76 -17.37
CA GLN A 194 10.91 0.58 -17.91
C GLN A 194 9.62 1.25 -18.39
N ASP A 195 8.84 0.55 -19.20
CA ASP A 195 7.52 1.02 -19.65
C ASP A 195 6.57 1.15 -18.46
N GLY A 196 6.61 0.21 -17.51
CA GLY A 196 5.85 0.26 -16.26
C GLY A 196 6.09 1.54 -15.43
N ARG A 197 7.35 1.99 -15.29
CA ARG A 197 7.68 3.26 -14.63
C ARG A 197 7.11 4.48 -15.37
N THR A 198 7.30 4.54 -16.69
CA THR A 198 6.78 5.66 -17.51
C THR A 198 5.25 5.71 -17.46
N LEU A 199 4.59 4.56 -17.59
CA LEU A 199 3.15 4.41 -17.45
C LEU A 199 2.67 4.86 -16.07
N TRP A 200 3.31 4.42 -14.98
CA TRP A 200 2.96 4.82 -13.62
C TRP A 200 3.07 6.33 -13.42
N LYS A 201 4.17 6.96 -13.85
CA LYS A 201 4.39 8.41 -13.79
C LYS A 201 3.26 9.21 -14.44
N ILE A 202 2.82 8.82 -15.64
CA ILE A 202 1.73 9.49 -16.35
C ILE A 202 0.38 9.25 -15.65
N CYS A 203 0.11 8.02 -15.22
CA CYS A 203 -1.13 7.66 -14.56
C CYS A 203 -1.31 8.34 -13.20
N ASP A 204 -0.24 8.42 -12.40
CA ASP A 204 -0.22 9.05 -11.09
C ASP A 204 -0.39 10.56 -11.20
N LEU A 205 0.25 11.21 -12.18
CA LEU A 205 0.01 12.62 -12.53
C LEU A 205 -1.48 12.87 -12.80
N VAL A 206 -2.12 12.08 -13.66
CA VAL A 206 -3.54 12.25 -13.98
C VAL A 206 -4.43 11.99 -12.76
N GLN A 207 -4.21 10.89 -12.03
CA GLN A 207 -5.00 10.57 -10.84
C GLN A 207 -4.90 11.67 -9.77
N ASN A 208 -3.69 12.16 -9.49
CA ASN A 208 -3.46 13.11 -8.40
C ASN A 208 -4.06 14.49 -8.68
N GLU A 209 -4.07 14.95 -9.94
CA GLU A 209 -4.70 16.21 -10.29
C GLU A 209 -6.23 16.12 -10.24
N PHE A 210 -6.83 14.99 -10.65
CA PHE A 210 -8.26 14.72 -10.45
C PHE A 210 -8.66 14.52 -8.98
N LYS A 211 -7.77 13.98 -8.14
CA LYS A 211 -7.95 13.94 -6.67
C LYS A 211 -7.88 15.34 -6.05
N ARG A 212 -6.90 16.18 -6.45
CA ARG A 212 -6.79 17.58 -6.00
C ARG A 212 -8.01 18.41 -6.38
N ALA A 213 -8.58 18.17 -7.56
CA ALA A 213 -9.83 18.79 -7.99
C ALA A 213 -11.09 18.26 -7.27
N GLY A 214 -10.96 17.30 -6.34
CA GLY A 214 -12.08 16.74 -5.58
C GLY A 214 -13.01 15.81 -6.38
N MET A 215 -12.63 15.40 -7.59
CA MET A 215 -13.51 14.68 -8.52
C MET A 215 -13.51 13.16 -8.30
N ILE A 216 -12.37 12.60 -7.86
CA ILE A 216 -12.24 11.16 -7.59
C ILE A 216 -12.79 10.84 -6.19
N VAL A 217 -13.70 9.88 -6.14
CA VAL A 217 -14.40 9.44 -4.90
C VAL A 217 -13.59 8.37 -4.14
N ASP A 218 -12.57 7.78 -4.78
CA ASP A 218 -11.75 6.71 -4.22
C ASP A 218 -10.39 7.21 -3.71
N ASN A 219 -10.20 7.10 -2.38
CA ASN A 219 -8.99 7.53 -1.68
C ASN A 219 -7.91 6.44 -1.59
N ARG A 220 -8.07 5.31 -2.30
CA ARG A 220 -7.02 4.27 -2.38
C ARG A 220 -5.84 4.72 -3.25
N PRO A 221 -4.63 4.16 -3.04
CA PRO A 221 -3.51 4.37 -3.96
C PRO A 221 -3.82 3.87 -5.37
N LEU A 222 -3.14 4.44 -6.38
CA LEU A 222 -3.21 3.95 -7.76
C LEU A 222 -2.68 2.51 -7.84
N LYS A 223 -3.56 1.57 -8.23
CA LYS A 223 -3.17 0.21 -8.65
C LYS A 223 -3.44 0.10 -10.15
N LEU A 224 -2.38 0.08 -10.96
CA LEU A 224 -2.51 -0.17 -12.40
C LEU A 224 -2.88 -1.63 -12.64
N HIS A 225 -4.08 -1.85 -13.16
CA HIS A 225 -4.61 -3.18 -13.43
C HIS A 225 -5.66 -3.16 -14.54
N CYS A 226 -5.60 -4.17 -15.40
CA CYS A 226 -6.57 -4.50 -16.42
C CYS A 226 -7.35 -5.75 -15.98
N THR A 227 -8.63 -5.59 -15.66
CA THR A 227 -9.44 -6.70 -15.11
C THR A 227 -9.77 -7.72 -16.19
N LEU A 228 -9.46 -9.00 -15.95
CA LEU A 228 -9.73 -10.12 -16.86
C LEU A 228 -10.93 -10.95 -16.41
N VAL A 229 -11.12 -11.12 -15.10
CA VAL A 229 -12.26 -11.86 -14.52
C VAL A 229 -12.84 -11.06 -13.37
N ASN A 230 -14.18 -10.95 -13.28
CA ASN A 230 -14.87 -10.31 -12.17
C ASN A 230 -16.24 -10.97 -11.90
N THR A 231 -16.33 -11.67 -10.77
CA THR A 231 -17.55 -12.40 -10.34
C THR A 231 -18.76 -11.51 -10.02
N THR A 232 -18.63 -10.18 -10.08
CA THR A 232 -19.78 -9.25 -9.99
C THR A 232 -20.74 -9.41 -11.17
N TYR A 233 -20.22 -9.82 -12.34
CA TYR A 233 -20.99 -9.92 -13.59
C TYR A 233 -21.68 -11.28 -13.79
N ARG A 234 -21.54 -12.23 -12.84
CA ARG A 234 -22.02 -13.60 -12.98
C ARG A 234 -23.51 -13.66 -13.34
N LYS A 235 -23.83 -14.41 -14.41
CA LYS A 235 -25.18 -14.72 -14.90
C LYS A 235 -25.41 -16.24 -14.83
N PRO A 236 -26.58 -16.71 -14.35
CA PRO A 236 -27.60 -15.94 -13.64
C PRO A 236 -27.03 -15.35 -12.33
N ARG A 237 -27.58 -14.22 -11.89
CA ARG A 237 -27.15 -13.58 -10.64
C ARG A 237 -27.50 -14.51 -9.46
N PRO A 238 -26.54 -14.95 -8.64
CA PRO A 238 -26.80 -15.92 -7.58
C PRO A 238 -27.72 -15.34 -6.49
N ARG A 239 -28.58 -16.20 -5.94
CA ARG A 239 -29.40 -15.88 -4.76
C ARG A 239 -28.53 -16.01 -3.50
N GLY A 240 -28.00 -14.89 -3.00
CA GLY A 240 -27.20 -14.85 -1.78
C GLY A 240 -25.85 -14.15 -1.97
N SER A 241 -24.80 -14.68 -1.36
CA SER A 241 -23.43 -14.18 -1.50
C SER A 241 -22.88 -14.36 -2.92
N ARG A 242 -21.85 -13.58 -3.26
CA ARG A 242 -21.09 -13.77 -4.51
C ARG A 242 -20.42 -15.14 -4.49
N PHE A 243 -20.53 -15.88 -5.59
CA PHE A 243 -19.83 -17.15 -5.77
C PHE A 243 -18.43 -16.88 -6.35
N PRO A 244 -17.33 -17.26 -5.67
CA PRO A 244 -15.96 -17.03 -6.12
C PRO A 244 -15.57 -17.96 -7.29
N PHE A 245 -14.31 -17.85 -7.73
CA PHE A 245 -13.63 -18.85 -8.56
C PHE A 245 -12.30 -19.24 -7.88
N SER A 246 -11.79 -20.43 -8.22
CA SER A 246 -10.51 -20.93 -7.74
C SER A 246 -9.35 -20.32 -8.52
N TYR A 247 -8.47 -19.56 -7.85
CA TYR A 247 -7.25 -19.04 -8.48
C TYR A 247 -6.11 -20.07 -8.46
N SER A 248 -6.04 -20.95 -7.46
CA SER A 248 -4.97 -21.95 -7.38
C SER A 248 -5.10 -22.98 -8.51
N ASP A 249 -6.32 -23.47 -8.78
CA ASP A 249 -6.58 -24.36 -9.91
C ASP A 249 -6.33 -23.68 -11.27
N LEU A 250 -6.64 -22.37 -11.35
CA LEU A 250 -6.37 -21.58 -12.55
C LEU A 250 -4.87 -21.49 -12.84
N VAL A 251 -4.05 -21.13 -11.85
CA VAL A 251 -2.59 -21.07 -11.98
C VAL A 251 -1.98 -22.47 -12.23
N ALA A 252 -2.59 -23.52 -11.66
CA ALA A 252 -2.16 -24.89 -11.88
C ALA A 252 -2.48 -25.43 -13.29
N SER A 253 -3.44 -24.83 -14.02
CA SER A 253 -3.91 -25.29 -15.33
C SER A 253 -2.87 -25.17 -16.46
N GLU A 254 -2.96 -26.04 -17.46
CA GLU A 254 -2.08 -25.99 -18.64
C GLU A 254 -2.25 -24.70 -19.46
N ALA A 255 -3.49 -24.21 -19.59
CA ALA A 255 -3.85 -22.95 -20.24
C ALA A 255 -3.10 -21.73 -19.65
N PHE A 256 -2.86 -21.77 -18.34
CA PHE A 256 -2.08 -20.76 -17.64
C PHE A 256 -0.57 -21.00 -17.77
N ARG A 257 -0.11 -22.25 -17.57
CA ARG A 257 1.32 -22.60 -17.68
C ARG A 257 1.91 -22.26 -19.06
N GLY A 258 1.14 -22.42 -20.13
CA GLY A 258 1.56 -22.04 -21.49
C GLY A 258 1.86 -20.55 -21.70
N ARG A 259 1.46 -19.69 -20.76
CA ARG A 259 1.74 -18.23 -20.77
C ARG A 259 2.55 -17.75 -19.58
N ALA A 260 2.80 -18.60 -18.59
CA ALA A 260 3.60 -18.27 -17.42
C ALA A 260 5.08 -18.19 -17.79
N LEU A 261 5.75 -17.13 -17.36
CA LEU A 261 7.20 -16.99 -17.50
C LEU A 261 7.88 -17.58 -16.26
N PRO A 262 9.06 -18.22 -16.40
CA PRO A 262 9.80 -18.72 -15.24
C PRO A 262 10.17 -17.56 -14.29
N PRO A 263 10.29 -17.82 -12.98
CA PRO A 263 10.91 -16.89 -12.05
C PRO A 263 12.31 -16.54 -12.58
N MET A 264 12.72 -15.27 -12.47
CA MET A 264 14.09 -14.89 -12.81
C MET A 264 15.06 -15.67 -11.92
N SER A 265 15.77 -16.63 -12.52
CA SER A 265 16.90 -17.27 -11.86
C SER A 265 17.98 -16.22 -11.61
N GLN A 266 18.46 -16.16 -10.37
CA GLN A 266 19.75 -15.53 -10.11
C GLN A 266 20.79 -16.27 -10.97
N THR A 267 21.62 -15.53 -11.69
CA THR A 267 22.61 -16.04 -12.65
C THR A 267 23.47 -17.16 -12.04
N SER A 268 23.16 -18.40 -12.36
CA SER A 268 24.07 -19.52 -12.16
C SER A 268 25.18 -19.42 -13.19
N VAL A 269 26.42 -19.36 -12.71
CA VAL A 269 27.61 -19.37 -13.56
C VAL A 269 27.73 -20.74 -14.21
N VAL A 270 27.32 -20.85 -15.48
CA VAL A 270 27.56 -22.05 -16.29
C VAL A 270 29.06 -22.10 -16.61
N ARG A 271 29.74 -23.16 -16.18
CA ARG A 271 31.08 -23.50 -16.66
C ARG A 271 30.97 -24.24 -17.98
N ASP A 272 31.93 -23.99 -18.87
CA ASP A 272 31.96 -24.57 -20.21
C ASP A 272 32.08 -26.11 -20.20
N THR A 273 31.23 -26.76 -21.01
CA THR A 273 31.61 -27.98 -21.72
C THR A 273 30.92 -28.03 -23.10
N MET A 274 31.69 -28.42 -24.12
CA MET A 274 31.30 -28.41 -25.54
C MET A 274 30.40 -29.62 -25.94
N PRO A 275 29.79 -29.64 -27.15
CA PRO A 275 28.41 -30.09 -27.32
C PRO A 275 28.22 -31.58 -27.66
N GLY A 276 27.03 -32.10 -27.29
CA GLY A 276 26.52 -33.41 -27.71
C GLY A 276 25.02 -33.33 -28.02
N ILE A 277 24.57 -34.04 -29.06
CA ILE A 277 23.21 -33.99 -29.60
C ILE A 277 22.22 -34.65 -28.63
N GLY A 278 21.17 -33.92 -28.20
CA GLY A 278 20.14 -34.46 -27.31
C GLY A 278 18.87 -33.59 -27.27
N ARG A 279 17.71 -34.24 -27.44
CA ARG A 279 16.31 -33.74 -27.52
C ARG A 279 15.92 -32.56 -26.60
N PRO A 280 14.89 -31.77 -26.97
CA PRO A 280 14.35 -30.72 -26.09
C PRO A 280 13.82 -31.32 -24.79
N ALA A 281 14.29 -30.78 -23.66
CA ALA A 281 13.86 -31.21 -22.33
C ALA A 281 12.45 -30.66 -22.01
N MET A 282 11.54 -31.56 -21.61
CA MET A 282 10.27 -31.15 -21.00
C MET A 282 10.53 -30.60 -19.59
N ILE A 283 9.77 -29.59 -19.17
CA ILE A 283 9.93 -28.93 -17.87
C ILE A 283 9.05 -29.64 -16.84
N ASP A 284 9.56 -30.74 -16.27
CA ASP A 284 8.92 -31.48 -15.17
C ASP A 284 9.21 -30.84 -13.80
N ASN A 285 8.74 -29.60 -13.60
CA ASN A 285 8.66 -29.01 -12.26
C ASN A 285 7.31 -28.29 -12.09
N PRO A 286 6.34 -28.89 -11.38
CA PRO A 286 5.07 -28.25 -11.09
C PRO A 286 5.30 -26.97 -10.25
N ILE A 287 4.71 -25.86 -10.69
CA ILE A 287 4.60 -24.65 -9.88
C ILE A 287 3.87 -25.04 -8.59
N GLN A 288 4.53 -24.88 -7.43
CA GLN A 288 3.94 -25.28 -6.15
C GLN A 288 2.68 -24.43 -5.85
N PRO A 289 1.55 -25.03 -5.42
CA PRO A 289 0.28 -24.31 -5.19
C PRO A 289 0.26 -23.24 -4.08
N THR A 290 1.42 -22.90 -3.50
CA THR A 290 1.55 -22.05 -2.32
C THR A 290 2.02 -20.63 -2.62
N GLN A 291 2.28 -20.29 -3.89
CA GLN A 291 2.67 -18.92 -4.29
C GLN A 291 1.46 -17.98 -4.30
N THR A 292 1.10 -17.45 -3.13
CA THR A 292 0.16 -16.34 -2.97
C THR A 292 0.82 -15.00 -3.31
N GLY A 293 1.12 -14.80 -4.60
CA GLY A 293 1.69 -13.56 -5.13
C GLY A 293 1.50 -13.39 -6.63
N PRO A 294 1.88 -12.21 -7.19
CA PRO A 294 1.75 -11.95 -8.62
C PRO A 294 2.60 -12.91 -9.44
N VAL A 295 1.98 -13.55 -10.43
CA VAL A 295 2.65 -14.50 -11.33
C VAL A 295 3.07 -13.77 -12.61
N ARG A 296 4.30 -14.03 -13.08
CA ARG A 296 4.77 -13.47 -14.35
C ARG A 296 4.14 -14.20 -15.52
N VAL A 297 3.61 -13.44 -16.47
CA VAL A 297 2.97 -13.94 -17.68
C VAL A 297 3.50 -13.17 -18.90
N SER A 298 3.20 -13.64 -20.11
CA SER A 298 3.41 -12.86 -21.33
C SER A 298 2.10 -12.67 -22.07
N LEU A 299 1.44 -11.53 -21.85
CA LEU A 299 0.25 -11.11 -22.60
C LEU A 299 0.53 -9.88 -23.49
N GLY A 300 1.80 -9.58 -23.78
CA GLY A 300 2.25 -8.52 -24.69
C GLY A 300 2.41 -7.13 -24.06
N SER A 301 2.97 -6.22 -24.85
CA SER A 301 3.12 -4.79 -24.56
C SER A 301 2.35 -3.99 -25.60
N TRP A 302 1.41 -3.15 -25.15
CA TRP A 302 0.38 -2.54 -25.99
C TRP A 302 0.49 -1.01 -25.96
N PRO A 303 0.58 -0.34 -27.13
CA PRO A 303 0.65 1.12 -27.15
C PRO A 303 -0.67 1.73 -26.66
N VAL A 304 -0.59 2.89 -26.01
CA VAL A 304 -1.76 3.68 -25.59
C VAL A 304 -1.65 5.05 -26.21
N ASP A 305 -2.59 5.35 -27.10
CA ASP A 305 -2.68 6.59 -27.84
C ASP A 305 -3.53 7.65 -27.13
N GLU A 306 -4.32 7.26 -26.11
CA GLU A 306 -5.25 8.16 -25.44
C GLU A 306 -5.56 7.86 -23.96
N ILE A 307 -6.00 8.90 -23.25
CA ILE A 307 -6.64 8.82 -21.93
C ILE A 307 -8.09 9.26 -22.08
N GLN A 308 -9.03 8.43 -21.66
CA GLN A 308 -10.47 8.69 -21.79
C GLN A 308 -11.12 9.01 -20.44
N ILE A 309 -12.22 9.77 -20.48
CA ILE A 309 -13.27 9.77 -19.46
C ILE A 309 -14.43 8.97 -20.02
N CYS A 310 -14.88 7.96 -19.27
CA CYS A 310 -15.85 6.97 -19.70
C CYS A 310 -17.07 6.91 -18.77
N GLU A 311 -18.25 6.67 -19.33
CA GLU A 311 -19.48 6.46 -18.55
C GLU A 311 -19.56 5.02 -18.03
N MET A 312 -19.86 4.84 -16.75
CA MET A 312 -19.97 3.54 -16.09
C MET A 312 -21.27 2.83 -16.45
N GLY A 313 -21.17 1.58 -16.92
CA GLY A 313 -22.34 0.82 -17.34
C GLY A 313 -22.95 1.33 -18.65
N SER A 314 -22.12 1.93 -19.50
CA SER A 314 -22.40 2.22 -20.91
C SER A 314 -21.83 1.14 -21.83
N TRP A 315 -22.32 1.10 -23.07
CA TRP A 315 -21.84 0.22 -24.14
C TRP A 315 -21.82 0.98 -25.47
N GLY A 316 -20.64 1.11 -26.07
CA GLY A 316 -20.47 1.63 -27.43
C GLY A 316 -20.76 0.57 -28.51
N PRO A 317 -20.66 0.92 -29.80
CA PRO A 317 -21.04 0.06 -30.93
C PRO A 317 -20.29 -1.28 -30.99
N GLU A 318 -19.02 -1.39 -30.58
CA GLU A 318 -18.33 -2.69 -30.47
C GLU A 318 -18.31 -3.24 -29.03
N GLY A 319 -19.06 -2.62 -28.11
CA GLY A 319 -19.19 -3.07 -26.71
C GLY A 319 -18.15 -2.52 -25.74
N GLU A 320 -17.26 -1.61 -26.18
CA GLU A 320 -16.44 -0.77 -25.28
C GLU A 320 -17.29 0.10 -24.33
N TYR A 321 -16.65 0.79 -23.40
CA TYR A 321 -17.32 1.86 -22.65
C TYR A 321 -17.46 3.11 -23.54
N VAL A 322 -18.58 3.83 -23.40
CA VAL A 322 -18.78 5.10 -24.09
C VAL A 322 -17.83 6.14 -23.51
N ARG A 323 -16.91 6.59 -24.37
CA ARG A 323 -16.06 7.75 -24.14
C ARG A 323 -16.92 9.01 -24.16
N VAL A 324 -16.99 9.71 -23.02
CA VAL A 324 -17.60 11.05 -22.96
C VAL A 324 -16.59 12.15 -23.24
N ASP A 325 -15.29 11.91 -23.00
CA ASP A 325 -14.20 12.80 -23.41
C ASP A 325 -12.85 12.06 -23.40
N GLY A 326 -11.77 12.69 -23.86
CA GLY A 326 -10.42 12.16 -23.70
C GLY A 326 -9.36 12.92 -24.48
N VAL A 327 -8.10 12.77 -24.09
CA VAL A 327 -6.94 13.32 -24.79
C VAL A 327 -6.26 12.22 -25.61
N SER A 328 -6.23 12.38 -26.94
CA SER A 328 -5.62 11.42 -27.89
C SER A 328 -4.37 11.97 -28.56
N GLY A 329 -3.55 11.11 -29.15
CA GLY A 329 -2.26 11.48 -29.77
C GLY A 329 -1.10 11.48 -28.77
N LEU A 330 -1.06 10.46 -27.90
CA LEU A 330 0.05 10.16 -26.98
C LEU A 330 1.13 9.28 -27.61
N LEU A 331 1.03 8.99 -28.92
CA LEU A 331 2.04 8.28 -29.69
C LEU A 331 3.02 9.26 -30.33
N PHE A 332 4.31 8.97 -30.22
CA PHE A 332 5.35 9.69 -30.94
C PHE A 332 5.42 9.15 -32.38
N LEU A 333 5.04 9.98 -33.37
CA LEU A 333 5.12 9.61 -34.79
C LEU A 333 6.57 9.63 -35.26
N ASN A 334 7.29 8.52 -35.07
CA ASN A 334 8.51 8.21 -35.82
C ASN A 334 8.15 7.86 -37.28
N ASN A 335 7.68 8.85 -38.05
CA ASN A 335 7.54 8.69 -39.50
C ASN A 335 7.63 10.01 -40.28
N MET A 336 8.86 10.54 -40.38
CA MET A 336 9.31 11.26 -41.57
C MET A 336 10.76 10.86 -41.87
N ALA A 337 10.92 9.70 -42.50
CA ALA A 337 12.09 9.45 -43.33
C ALA A 337 11.87 10.11 -44.69
N GLN A 338 12.90 10.80 -45.19
CA GLN A 338 13.05 11.25 -46.59
C GLN A 338 11.95 12.16 -47.17
N SER A 339 12.13 13.48 -47.04
CA SER A 339 12.32 14.37 -48.22
C SER A 339 12.36 15.84 -47.80
N GLN A 340 13.55 16.43 -47.75
CA GLN A 340 13.82 17.80 -48.21
C GLN A 340 15.32 18.06 -48.16
N THR A 341 15.96 17.92 -49.32
CA THR A 341 17.31 18.39 -49.61
C THR A 341 17.30 19.89 -49.92
N LEU A 342 18.44 20.56 -49.65
CA LEU A 342 18.78 21.94 -50.01
C LEU A 342 18.04 23.02 -49.17
N THR A 343 18.67 24.11 -48.70
CA THR A 343 19.95 24.73 -49.11
C THR A 343 20.56 25.55 -47.96
N LEU A 344 21.89 25.50 -47.79
CA LEU A 344 22.81 26.54 -47.23
C LEU A 344 22.47 27.18 -45.85
N TRP A 345 23.39 27.34 -44.91
CA TRP A 345 24.67 28.05 -45.02
C TRP A 345 25.85 27.37 -44.32
N THR A 346 27.05 27.63 -44.85
CA THR A 346 28.37 27.19 -44.34
C THR A 346 29.07 28.31 -43.54
N VAL A 347 30.30 28.04 -43.06
CA VAL A 347 31.24 28.93 -42.31
C VAL A 347 30.96 28.95 -40.79
N ALA A 348 31.90 28.69 -39.86
CA ALA A 348 33.37 28.49 -39.89
C ALA A 348 33.76 27.30 -38.95
N LEU A 349 34.57 26.31 -39.35
CA LEU A 349 36.05 26.21 -39.32
C LEU A 349 36.71 25.92 -37.95
N LEU A 350 37.29 24.70 -37.84
CA LEU A 350 38.63 24.34 -37.27
C LEU A 350 38.89 24.49 -35.73
N TRP A 351 39.72 23.68 -35.03
CA TRP A 351 40.22 22.28 -35.18
C TRP A 351 40.71 21.72 -33.79
N PRO A 352 41.75 20.85 -33.60
CA PRO A 352 41.75 19.66 -32.70
C PRO A 352 42.32 19.94 -31.26
N VAL A 353 42.47 18.99 -30.31
CA VAL A 353 43.38 17.81 -30.17
C VAL A 353 42.74 16.82 -29.16
N GLY A 354 42.64 15.48 -29.37
CA GLY A 354 43.69 14.45 -29.19
C GLY A 354 44.04 14.24 -27.70
N TRP A 355 44.09 13.03 -27.11
CA TRP A 355 44.87 11.83 -27.49
C TRP A 355 44.23 10.52 -26.96
N SER A 356 44.82 9.36 -27.28
CA SER A 356 44.31 8.02 -26.97
C SER A 356 45.42 7.00 -26.67
N ILE A 357 45.10 5.92 -25.91
CA ILE A 357 45.84 4.64 -25.71
C ILE A 357 47.28 4.71 -25.09
N TYR A 358 47.92 3.69 -24.46
CA TYR A 358 47.77 2.20 -24.41
C TYR A 358 48.33 1.59 -23.06
N PRO A 359 48.65 0.28 -22.84
CA PRO A 359 48.46 -0.41 -21.53
C PRO A 359 49.75 -1.02 -20.88
N TYR A 360 49.61 -1.74 -19.76
CA TYR A 360 50.65 -2.68 -19.25
C TYR A 360 50.11 -3.95 -18.57
N LYS A 361 50.97 -4.96 -18.37
CA LYS A 361 50.65 -6.39 -18.16
C LYS A 361 51.03 -6.96 -16.76
N GLN A 362 50.68 -8.23 -16.55
CA GLN A 362 50.66 -9.03 -15.31
C GLN A 362 52.01 -9.24 -14.57
N ASP A 363 51.93 -9.58 -13.28
CA ASP A 363 52.48 -10.85 -12.73
C ASP A 363 51.88 -11.25 -11.35
N ASN A 364 52.10 -12.49 -10.91
CA ASN A 364 51.57 -13.20 -9.72
C ASN A 364 52.77 -13.88 -8.96
N PRO A 365 52.69 -14.59 -7.80
CA PRO A 365 51.54 -15.02 -6.99
C PRO A 365 51.69 -14.89 -5.43
N GLY A 366 50.63 -15.22 -4.66
CA GLY A 366 50.74 -15.44 -3.20
C GLY A 366 49.40 -15.62 -2.45
N ARG A 367 49.30 -16.64 -1.59
CA ARG A 367 48.21 -16.91 -0.61
C ARG A 367 48.85 -17.13 0.78
N PRO A 368 48.18 -16.89 1.93
CA PRO A 368 46.83 -17.40 2.21
C PRO A 368 45.84 -16.55 3.06
N SER A 369 44.55 -16.92 2.94
CA SER A 369 43.44 -16.88 3.91
C SER A 369 42.99 -15.57 4.62
N LEU A 370 41.65 -15.41 4.70
CA LEU A 370 40.86 -14.48 5.52
C LEU A 370 40.99 -12.97 5.20
N GLN A 371 40.12 -12.49 4.31
CA GLN A 371 39.79 -11.06 4.17
C GLN A 371 38.29 -10.84 3.98
N PHE A 372 37.76 -9.84 4.70
CA PHE A 372 36.42 -9.28 4.50
C PHE A 372 36.42 -8.36 3.27
N HIS A 373 35.34 -8.34 2.48
CA HIS A 373 35.17 -7.33 1.43
C HIS A 373 34.75 -5.96 1.99
N PRO A 374 35.21 -4.84 1.39
CA PRO A 374 34.87 -3.48 1.82
C PRO A 374 33.43 -3.08 1.44
N PRO A 375 32.85 -2.02 2.03
CA PRO A 375 31.51 -1.56 1.71
C PRO A 375 31.39 -1.13 0.23
N SER A 376 30.31 -1.54 -0.43
CA SER A 376 30.12 -1.28 -1.85
C SER A 376 29.82 0.19 -2.15
N ARG A 377 30.26 0.64 -3.33
CA ARG A 377 29.98 1.97 -3.91
C ARG A 377 28.49 2.34 -3.91
N THR A 378 27.60 1.36 -3.81
CA THR A 378 26.14 1.52 -3.74
C THR A 378 25.69 2.41 -2.59
N MET A 379 26.28 2.35 -1.39
CA MET A 379 25.84 3.22 -0.27
C MET A 379 26.22 4.69 -0.49
N ALA A 380 27.42 4.96 -1.03
CA ALA A 380 27.84 6.31 -1.39
C ALA A 380 26.97 6.88 -2.52
N LEU A 381 26.61 6.05 -3.50
CA LEU A 381 25.67 6.43 -4.58
C LEU A 381 24.24 6.62 -4.07
N CYS A 382 23.78 5.88 -3.07
CA CYS A 382 22.48 6.12 -2.42
C CYS A 382 22.45 7.45 -1.67
N LEU A 383 23.52 7.81 -0.94
CA LEU A 383 23.63 9.12 -0.28
C LEU A 383 23.74 10.26 -1.29
N LEU A 384 24.51 10.10 -2.37
CA LEU A 384 24.57 11.09 -3.47
C LEU A 384 23.23 11.27 -4.17
N ASN A 385 22.50 10.18 -4.49
CA ASN A 385 21.15 10.25 -5.07
C ASN A 385 20.10 10.81 -4.09
N TYR A 386 20.29 10.61 -2.78
CA TYR A 386 19.47 11.22 -1.74
C TYR A 386 19.70 12.74 -1.70
N MET A 387 20.97 13.18 -1.74
CA MET A 387 21.32 14.61 -1.77
C MET A 387 20.97 15.31 -3.10
N SER A 388 20.85 14.58 -4.21
CA SER A 388 20.52 15.15 -5.53
C SER A 388 19.01 15.20 -5.84
N ASN A 389 18.18 14.38 -5.18
CA ASN A 389 16.75 14.24 -5.48
C ASN A 389 15.83 14.87 -4.43
N THR A 390 16.37 15.44 -3.35
CA THR A 390 15.59 16.25 -2.41
C THR A 390 15.50 17.68 -2.94
N TRP A 391 14.28 18.25 -3.02
CA TRP A 391 14.08 19.64 -3.48
C TRP A 391 14.69 20.69 -2.53
N GLN A 392 15.10 20.27 -1.34
CA GLN A 392 15.93 21.03 -0.42
C GLN A 392 17.16 20.18 -0.05
N PRO A 393 18.38 20.76 -0.01
CA PRO A 393 19.55 20.03 0.47
C PRO A 393 19.38 19.63 1.94
N PRO A 394 20.07 18.59 2.44
CA PRO A 394 20.06 18.26 3.86
C PRO A 394 20.50 19.46 4.70
N ILE A 395 19.72 19.78 5.72
CA ILE A 395 19.98 20.90 6.61
C ILE A 395 20.89 20.41 7.74
N SER A 396 22.09 20.97 7.80
CA SER A 396 23.09 20.73 8.84
C SER A 396 23.65 22.06 9.35
N PHE A 397 24.18 22.04 10.57
CA PHE A 397 24.78 23.20 11.22
C PHE A 397 26.12 22.78 11.86
N ASP A 398 27.04 23.73 11.99
CA ASP A 398 28.27 23.51 12.76
C ASP A 398 27.94 23.31 14.24
N GLU A 399 28.42 22.19 14.80
CA GLU A 399 28.09 21.80 16.17
C GLU A 399 28.66 22.79 17.20
N THR A 400 29.83 23.37 16.94
CA THR A 400 30.47 24.31 17.89
C THR A 400 29.71 25.63 17.99
N THR A 401 29.13 26.08 16.88
CA THR A 401 28.26 27.26 16.81
C THR A 401 26.95 27.01 17.56
N ILE A 402 26.31 25.87 17.33
CA ILE A 402 25.03 25.49 17.95
C ILE A 402 25.18 25.23 19.47
N ALA A 403 26.29 24.62 19.89
CA ALA A 403 26.54 24.28 21.29
C ALA A 403 26.62 25.52 22.21
N ASN A 404 27.03 26.67 21.66
CA ASN A 404 27.19 27.93 22.39
C ASN A 404 25.97 28.87 22.32
N ALA A 405 24.90 28.50 21.61
CA ALA A 405 23.71 29.33 21.48
C ALA A 405 22.95 29.47 22.82
N SER A 406 22.72 30.70 23.27
CA SER A 406 22.06 31.01 24.54
C SER A 406 20.52 30.92 24.49
N ASP A 407 19.91 31.22 23.35
CA ASP A 407 18.47 31.04 23.11
C ASP A 407 18.21 29.82 22.20
N LEU A 408 17.34 28.92 22.69
CA LEU A 408 16.92 27.70 22.02
C LEU A 408 15.79 27.94 21.00
N GLY A 409 14.97 28.98 21.20
CA GLY A 409 13.77 29.25 20.40
C GLY A 409 12.70 28.14 20.45
N PHE A 410 11.70 28.25 19.57
CA PHE A 410 10.63 27.25 19.39
C PHE A 410 10.34 27.09 17.89
N PRO A 411 10.25 25.87 17.33
CA PRO A 411 10.10 25.66 15.87
C PRO A 411 8.92 26.40 15.20
N HIS A 412 7.86 26.72 15.93
CA HIS A 412 6.65 27.37 15.41
C HIS A 412 5.93 28.21 16.47
N ASP A 413 5.00 29.07 16.02
CA ASP A 413 4.16 29.92 16.88
C ASP A 413 3.03 29.17 17.62
N GLY A 414 2.72 27.94 17.21
CA GLY A 414 1.65 27.12 17.79
C GLY A 414 2.02 26.47 19.13
N PRO A 415 1.04 25.93 19.87
CA PRO A 415 1.28 25.22 21.13
C PRO A 415 2.26 24.06 20.97
N VAL A 416 3.22 23.94 21.90
CA VAL A 416 4.25 22.90 21.87
C VAL A 416 3.61 21.50 21.91
N PHE A 417 3.86 20.70 20.87
CA PHE A 417 3.45 19.31 20.84
C PHE A 417 4.32 18.48 21.81
N VAL A 418 3.68 17.85 22.80
CA VAL A 418 4.32 16.92 23.73
C VAL A 418 3.72 15.53 23.51
N PRO A 419 4.54 14.48 23.27
CA PRO A 419 4.03 13.12 23.10
C PRO A 419 3.40 12.59 24.39
N GLU A 420 2.10 12.29 24.35
CA GLU A 420 1.42 11.61 25.45
C GLU A 420 1.88 10.15 25.57
N TYR A 421 2.17 9.69 26.80
CA TYR A 421 2.47 8.28 27.05
C TYR A 421 1.24 7.53 27.53
N TYR A 422 0.94 6.42 26.84
CA TYR A 422 -0.25 5.61 27.06
C TYR A 422 0.06 4.11 26.91
N CYS A 423 -0.73 3.27 27.58
CA CYS A 423 -0.64 1.81 27.46
C CYS A 423 -1.07 1.36 26.06
N LYS A 424 -0.22 0.61 25.33
CA LYS A 424 -0.49 0.25 23.94
C LYS A 424 -1.64 -0.76 23.74
N ASN A 425 -2.10 -1.39 24.82
CA ASN A 425 -3.21 -2.35 24.81
C ASN A 425 -4.57 -1.69 25.08
N CYS A 426 -4.67 -0.94 26.18
CA CYS A 426 -5.95 -0.41 26.69
C CYS A 426 -6.10 1.12 26.58
N ASP A 427 -5.15 1.81 25.93
CA ASP A 427 -5.09 3.27 25.77
C ASP A 427 -5.11 4.10 27.08
N ALA A 428 -4.96 3.46 28.25
CA ALA A 428 -4.84 4.15 29.52
C ALA A 428 -3.66 5.13 29.49
N LYS A 429 -3.95 6.42 29.72
CA LYS A 429 -2.96 7.50 29.79
C LYS A 429 -2.40 7.65 31.21
N SER A 430 -1.22 8.28 31.34
CA SER A 430 -0.75 8.75 32.64
C SER A 430 -1.57 9.97 33.08
N ILE A 431 -2.69 9.72 33.75
CA ILE A 431 -3.42 10.76 34.50
C ILE A 431 -2.70 10.98 35.84
N ASP A 432 -2.42 12.24 36.16
CA ASP A 432 -1.96 12.75 37.46
C ASP A 432 -0.81 11.98 38.14
N GLY A 433 0.15 11.50 37.34
CA GLY A 433 1.43 10.96 37.81
C GLY A 433 1.42 9.58 38.48
N ILE A 434 0.26 8.92 38.61
CA ILE A 434 0.13 7.68 39.40
C ILE A 434 0.36 6.40 38.57
N ALA A 435 0.14 6.44 37.25
CA ALA A 435 0.33 5.28 36.37
C ALA A 435 1.82 5.00 36.05
N LYS A 436 2.51 4.21 36.90
CA LYS A 436 3.84 3.66 36.57
C LYS A 436 3.76 2.68 35.39
N PHE A 437 3.96 3.17 34.17
CA PHE A 437 4.06 2.29 32.99
C PHE A 437 5.35 1.47 32.99
N SER A 438 5.24 0.17 32.74
CA SER A 438 6.37 -0.67 32.34
C SER A 438 6.64 -0.55 30.85
N ARG A 439 7.82 -1.01 30.42
CA ARG A 439 8.23 -1.08 29.01
C ARG A 439 8.58 -2.52 28.64
N CYS A 440 8.31 -2.90 27.40
CA CYS A 440 8.93 -4.08 26.82
C CYS A 440 10.46 -3.92 26.80
N SER A 441 11.20 -4.92 27.28
CA SER A 441 12.67 -4.92 27.41
C SER A 441 13.42 -4.80 26.07
N THR A 442 12.80 -5.24 24.97
CA THR A 442 13.35 -5.17 23.61
C THR A 442 12.90 -3.90 22.90
N CYS A 443 11.60 -3.76 22.58
CA CYS A 443 11.08 -2.69 21.71
C CYS A 443 10.65 -1.39 22.45
N GLN A 444 10.74 -1.33 23.77
CA GLN A 444 10.43 -0.15 24.61
C GLN A 444 8.96 0.35 24.62
N VAL A 445 8.00 -0.37 24.02
CA VAL A 445 6.55 -0.05 24.06
C VAL A 445 5.99 -0.09 25.49
N TYR A 446 5.07 0.85 25.81
CA TYR A 446 4.46 1.05 27.13
C TYR A 446 3.26 0.16 27.44
N TYR A 447 3.21 -0.33 28.68
CA TYR A 447 2.08 -1.06 29.25
C TYR A 447 1.79 -0.64 30.69
N CYS A 448 0.52 -0.56 31.09
CA CYS A 448 0.14 -0.30 32.49
C CYS A 448 0.24 -1.55 33.38
N SER A 449 0.31 -2.74 32.78
CA SER A 449 0.41 -4.02 33.49
C SER A 449 1.01 -5.10 32.59
N GLN A 450 1.53 -6.17 33.21
CA GLN A 450 1.98 -7.35 32.47
C GLN A 450 0.81 -8.07 31.76
N ALA A 451 -0.42 -7.94 32.28
CA ALA A 451 -1.62 -8.48 31.62
C ALA A 451 -1.86 -7.79 30.26
N CYS A 452 -1.82 -6.46 30.23
CA CYS A 452 -1.90 -5.68 28.98
C CYS A 452 -0.76 -6.02 27.99
N GLN A 453 0.45 -6.32 28.47
CA GLN A 453 1.54 -6.79 27.61
C GLN A 453 1.24 -8.16 26.98
N LYS A 454 0.70 -9.11 27.77
CA LYS A 454 0.33 -10.45 27.29
C LYS A 454 -0.83 -10.41 26.30
N GLU A 455 -1.83 -9.57 26.54
CA GLU A 455 -3.00 -9.39 25.66
C GLU A 455 -2.63 -8.76 24.31
N HIS A 456 -1.73 -7.76 24.31
CA HIS A 456 -1.19 -7.16 23.07
C HIS A 456 -0.18 -8.06 22.34
N TRP A 457 0.35 -9.13 22.96
CA TRP A 457 1.41 -9.96 22.39
C TRP A 457 1.14 -10.51 20.97
N PRO A 458 -0.07 -11.02 20.63
CA PRO A 458 -0.33 -11.61 19.31
C PRO A 458 -0.12 -10.65 18.14
N SER A 459 -0.48 -9.37 18.29
CA SER A 459 -0.27 -8.30 17.30
C SER A 459 1.09 -7.62 17.45
N HIS A 460 1.69 -7.66 18.63
CA HIS A 460 2.97 -7.03 18.94
C HIS A 460 4.21 -7.82 18.50
N ARG A 461 4.16 -9.16 18.59
CA ARG A 461 5.33 -10.06 18.49
C ARG A 461 6.22 -9.84 17.27
N SER A 462 5.65 -9.56 16.10
CA SER A 462 6.39 -9.32 14.84
C SER A 462 7.23 -8.04 14.91
N PHE A 463 6.63 -6.94 15.36
CA PHE A 463 7.35 -5.68 15.63
C PHE A 463 8.42 -5.85 16.71
N CYS A 464 8.15 -6.66 17.74
CA CYS A 464 9.15 -6.97 18.76
C CYS A 464 10.36 -7.71 18.17
N LYS A 465 10.14 -8.71 17.31
CA LYS A 465 11.20 -9.48 16.65
C LYS A 465 12.10 -8.62 15.75
N ILE A 466 11.52 -7.67 15.00
CA ILE A 466 12.28 -6.71 14.18
C ILE A 466 13.25 -5.87 15.06
N ASN A 467 12.79 -5.43 16.23
CA ASN A 467 13.64 -4.70 17.19
C ASN A 467 14.73 -5.59 17.80
N ASP A 468 14.45 -6.88 17.99
CA ASP A 468 15.41 -7.87 18.48
C ASP A 468 16.52 -8.11 17.44
N ASP A 469 16.16 -8.26 16.17
CA ASP A 469 17.09 -8.43 15.04
C ASP A 469 17.99 -7.21 14.84
N TYR A 470 17.45 -5.99 14.94
CA TYR A 470 18.28 -4.77 14.97
C TYR A 470 19.22 -4.75 16.18
N SER A 471 18.74 -5.14 17.36
CA SER A 471 19.58 -5.21 18.56
C SER A 471 20.74 -6.19 18.38
N ALA A 472 20.50 -7.37 17.80
CA ALA A 472 21.53 -8.37 17.53
C ALA A 472 22.58 -7.86 16.52
N VAL A 473 22.12 -7.33 15.38
CA VAL A 473 22.99 -6.76 14.33
C VAL A 473 23.86 -5.62 14.87
N ILE A 474 23.28 -4.69 15.63
CA ILE A 474 24.00 -3.51 16.15
C ILE A 474 24.95 -3.90 17.27
N THR A 475 24.60 -4.90 18.10
CA THR A 475 25.53 -5.46 19.10
C THR A 475 26.76 -6.06 18.40
N GLY A 476 26.56 -6.82 17.32
CA GLY A 476 27.67 -7.39 16.54
C GLY A 476 28.57 -6.34 15.87
N LEU A 477 28.03 -5.17 15.52
CA LEU A 477 28.80 -4.08 14.91
C LEU A 477 29.53 -3.18 15.92
N THR A 478 28.93 -2.94 17.08
CA THR A 478 29.43 -1.97 18.07
C THR A 478 30.15 -2.61 19.26
N GLY A 479 29.93 -3.90 19.51
CA GLY A 479 30.31 -4.55 20.76
C GLY A 479 29.45 -4.15 21.97
N ASN A 480 28.58 -3.13 21.85
CA ASN A 480 27.74 -2.64 22.94
C ASN A 480 26.33 -3.24 22.87
N PRO A 481 25.94 -4.17 23.78
CA PRO A 481 24.61 -4.79 23.79
C PRO A 481 23.47 -3.83 24.15
N ARG A 482 23.78 -2.57 24.52
CA ARG A 482 22.79 -1.53 24.76
C ARG A 482 22.68 -0.48 23.66
N ALA A 483 23.52 -0.49 22.63
CA ALA A 483 23.55 0.57 21.60
C ALA A 483 22.18 0.81 20.93
N TRP A 484 21.45 -0.25 20.56
CA TRP A 484 20.07 -0.13 20.04
C TRP A 484 19.07 0.41 21.07
N LYS A 485 19.18 0.01 22.34
CA LYS A 485 18.30 0.49 23.43
C LYS A 485 18.58 1.96 23.76
N ASP A 486 19.83 2.37 23.63
CA ASP A 486 20.26 3.76 23.78
C ASP A 486 19.75 4.62 22.63
N PHE A 487 19.73 4.12 21.38
CA PHE A 487 19.11 4.79 20.24
C PHE A 487 17.62 5.06 20.46
N LEU A 488 16.84 4.02 20.78
CA LEU A 488 15.40 4.17 21.08
C LEU A 488 15.15 5.14 22.25
N SER A 489 16.06 5.17 23.22
CA SER A 489 15.96 6.07 24.38
C SER A 489 16.37 7.52 24.06
N TRP A 490 17.36 7.72 23.17
CA TRP A 490 17.76 9.03 22.65
C TRP A 490 16.65 9.64 21.77
N ILE A 491 16.09 8.85 20.85
CA ILE A 491 14.92 9.24 20.04
C ILE A 491 13.79 9.69 20.96
N ARG A 492 13.43 8.88 21.95
CA ARG A 492 12.39 9.19 22.92
C ARG A 492 12.67 10.48 23.71
N PHE A 493 13.93 10.77 24.04
CA PHE A 493 14.29 11.98 24.77
C PHE A 493 14.04 13.23 23.91
N HIS A 494 14.45 13.18 22.65
CA HIS A 494 14.40 14.31 21.69
C HIS A 494 13.11 14.38 20.88
N TYR A 495 12.19 13.40 21.03
CA TYR A 495 10.96 13.27 20.24
C TYR A 495 10.14 14.55 20.15
N ALA A 496 10.02 15.31 21.25
CA ALA A 496 9.28 16.57 21.24
C ALA A 496 9.93 17.58 20.26
N ALA A 497 11.27 17.70 20.26
CA ALA A 497 11.98 18.56 19.31
C ALA A 497 11.74 18.09 17.86
N PHE A 498 11.87 16.78 17.58
CA PHE A 498 11.59 16.23 16.24
C PHE A 498 10.15 16.47 15.78
N ALA A 499 9.16 16.31 16.66
CA ALA A 499 7.76 16.49 16.32
C ALA A 499 7.41 17.96 16.04
N ASN A 500 7.90 18.90 16.86
CA ASN A 500 7.62 20.33 16.62
C ASN A 500 8.40 20.86 15.40
N ALA A 501 9.61 20.36 15.16
CA ALA A 501 10.33 20.60 13.92
C ALA A 501 9.58 20.06 12.69
N ALA A 502 8.98 18.87 12.77
CA ALA A 502 8.14 18.32 11.71
C ALA A 502 6.89 19.18 11.46
N ILE A 503 6.26 19.70 12.52
CA ILE A 503 5.11 20.64 12.41
C ILE A 503 5.51 21.92 11.68
N ALA A 504 6.64 22.53 12.06
CA ALA A 504 7.17 23.71 11.40
C ALA A 504 7.52 23.43 9.93
N ALA A 505 8.29 22.37 9.68
CA ALA A 505 8.73 21.95 8.35
C ALA A 505 7.58 21.66 7.37
N MET A 506 6.44 21.16 7.84
CA MET A 506 5.26 20.97 7.00
C MET A 506 4.60 22.29 6.58
N ASN A 507 4.72 23.37 7.38
CA ASN A 507 4.05 24.66 7.16
C ASN A 507 2.63 24.51 6.60
N LEU A 508 1.78 23.78 7.33
CA LEU A 508 0.44 23.37 6.87
C LEU A 508 -0.52 24.51 6.49
N PRO A 509 -0.42 25.74 7.04
CA PRO A 509 -1.18 26.88 6.53
C PRO A 509 -0.93 27.19 5.04
N GLU A 510 0.34 27.12 4.60
CA GLU A 510 0.74 27.35 3.20
C GLU A 510 0.71 26.05 2.36
N ASN A 511 0.83 24.88 3.01
CA ASN A 511 0.92 23.57 2.36
C ASN A 511 -0.20 22.62 2.84
N PRO A 512 -1.49 22.92 2.57
CA PRO A 512 -2.59 22.07 2.99
C PRO A 512 -2.46 20.65 2.41
N GLY A 513 -2.70 19.65 3.25
CA GLY A 513 -2.61 18.24 2.89
C GLY A 513 -1.19 17.63 2.84
N LEU A 514 -0.12 18.43 2.96
CA LEU A 514 1.26 17.91 2.90
C LEU A 514 1.54 16.82 3.96
N HIS A 515 0.90 16.89 5.13
CA HIS A 515 1.04 15.87 6.17
C HIS A 515 0.73 14.43 5.71
N GLU A 516 -0.15 14.22 4.71
CA GLU A 516 -0.42 12.88 4.17
C GLU A 516 0.77 12.31 3.36
N HIS A 517 1.67 13.17 2.88
CA HIS A 517 2.82 12.82 2.03
C HIS A 517 4.16 13.36 2.54
N PHE A 518 4.26 13.67 3.83
CA PHE A 518 5.45 14.25 4.45
C PHE A 518 6.15 13.27 5.40
N ALA A 519 7.49 13.27 5.38
CA ALA A 519 8.30 12.84 6.53
C ALA A 519 9.40 13.86 6.86
N LEU A 520 9.63 14.06 8.16
CA LEU A 520 10.90 14.60 8.65
C LEU A 520 11.89 13.44 8.80
N VAL A 521 12.96 13.46 8.00
CA VAL A 521 14.07 12.52 8.12
C VAL A 521 15.16 13.15 8.99
N VAL A 522 15.60 12.40 10.00
CA VAL A 522 16.63 12.82 10.97
C VAL A 522 17.77 11.83 10.90
N ASN A 523 18.96 12.26 10.47
CA ASN A 523 20.14 11.42 10.34
C ASN A 523 21.09 11.68 11.53
N ALA A 524 21.42 10.63 12.27
CA ALA A 524 22.27 10.70 13.45
C ALA A 524 23.32 9.58 13.49
N VAL A 525 24.51 9.90 13.98
CA VAL A 525 25.64 8.95 14.09
C VAL A 525 25.75 8.46 15.53
N TYR A 526 25.93 7.15 15.71
CA TYR A 526 26.19 6.57 17.03
C TYR A 526 27.61 6.92 17.48
N ALA A 527 27.70 7.77 18.50
CA ALA A 527 28.95 8.32 18.99
C ALA A 527 29.80 7.35 19.83
N ASP A 528 29.21 6.22 20.24
CA ASP A 528 29.87 5.20 21.07
C ASP A 528 30.38 5.71 22.43
N ARG A 529 29.64 6.65 23.03
CA ARG A 529 29.91 7.25 24.34
C ARG A 529 28.95 6.68 25.42
N PRO A 530 29.16 5.45 25.96
CA PRO A 530 28.21 4.80 26.86
C PRO A 530 28.14 5.45 28.26
N SER A 531 29.17 6.20 28.66
CA SER A 531 29.24 7.00 29.88
C SER A 531 28.34 8.24 29.83
N ASP A 532 28.15 8.83 28.65
CA ASP A 532 27.39 10.05 28.46
C ASP A 532 25.93 9.86 28.89
N PRO A 533 25.22 10.93 29.31
CA PRO A 533 23.78 10.83 29.53
C PRO A 533 23.08 10.55 28.19
N VAL A 534 21.97 9.81 28.23
CA VAL A 534 21.37 9.17 27.03
C VAL A 534 21.12 10.13 25.86
N GLN A 535 20.78 11.39 26.14
CA GLN A 535 20.52 12.45 25.16
C GLN A 535 21.75 12.94 24.38
N LYS A 536 22.96 12.52 24.78
CA LYS A 536 24.26 12.88 24.18
C LYS A 536 24.97 11.68 23.51
N ARG A 537 24.32 10.51 23.39
CA ARG A 537 24.96 9.28 22.83
C ARG A 537 24.96 9.18 21.31
N PHE A 538 24.31 10.12 20.64
CA PHE A 538 24.23 10.22 19.19
C PHE A 538 24.39 11.68 18.79
N ASP A 539 25.13 11.89 17.70
CA ASP A 539 25.43 13.20 17.14
C ASP A 539 24.50 13.42 15.93
N LEU A 540 23.84 14.58 15.87
CA LEU A 540 22.89 14.91 14.81
C LEU A 540 23.65 15.42 13.59
N GLU A 541 23.61 14.67 12.49
CA GLU A 541 24.38 14.96 11.28
C GLU A 541 23.64 15.96 10.38
N ASN A 542 22.39 15.62 10.03
CA ASN A 542 21.53 16.46 9.20
C ASN A 542 20.06 16.10 9.41
N VAL A 543 19.17 17.01 9.00
CA VAL A 543 17.74 16.73 8.81
C VAL A 543 17.34 16.99 7.37
N THR A 544 16.28 16.34 6.92
CA THR A 544 15.79 16.48 5.54
C THR A 544 14.28 16.43 5.53
N ILE A 545 13.68 17.35 4.76
CA ILE A 545 12.25 17.35 4.50
C ILE A 545 12.00 16.47 3.28
N VAL A 546 11.19 15.42 3.47
CA VAL A 546 10.77 14.52 2.39
C VAL A 546 9.30 14.77 2.09
N ASP A 547 9.03 15.31 0.91
CA ASP A 547 7.71 15.26 0.28
C ASP A 547 7.67 14.08 -0.69
N PHE A 548 6.95 13.02 -0.32
CA PHE A 548 6.78 11.80 -1.12
C PHE A 548 6.01 12.02 -2.44
N ARG A 549 5.46 13.22 -2.68
CA ARG A 549 4.91 13.63 -3.99
C ARG A 549 6.01 14.08 -4.96
N CYS A 550 7.14 14.52 -4.44
CA CYS A 550 8.26 15.09 -5.21
C CYS A 550 9.40 14.09 -5.43
N ILE A 551 9.44 13.00 -4.65
CA ILE A 551 10.47 11.96 -4.74
C ILE A 551 9.89 10.71 -5.39
N SER A 552 10.32 10.40 -6.62
CA SER A 552 9.80 9.27 -7.40
C SER A 552 10.24 7.91 -6.84
N HIS A 553 11.53 7.75 -6.51
CA HIS A 553 12.09 6.63 -5.73
C HIS A 553 13.42 7.02 -5.09
N ILE A 554 13.63 6.66 -3.82
CA ILE A 554 14.94 6.61 -3.18
C ILE A 554 15.00 5.32 -2.37
N SER A 555 15.89 4.42 -2.79
CA SER A 555 16.19 3.14 -2.13
C SER A 555 16.55 3.36 -0.65
N GLY A 556 15.63 2.97 0.24
CA GLY A 556 15.72 3.19 1.69
C GLY A 556 14.57 4.03 2.26
N LEU A 557 13.95 4.91 1.45
CA LEU A 557 12.75 5.66 1.81
C LEU A 557 11.45 4.98 1.35
N ASP A 558 11.50 4.04 0.40
CA ASP A 558 10.31 3.30 -0.08
C ASP A 558 9.56 2.59 1.06
N HIS A 559 10.31 2.06 2.04
CA HIS A 559 9.75 1.48 3.26
C HIS A 559 9.02 2.52 4.13
N LEU A 560 9.51 3.77 4.20
CA LEU A 560 8.82 4.85 4.91
C LEU A 560 7.49 5.18 4.23
N ARG A 561 7.50 5.34 2.91
CA ARG A 561 6.31 5.59 2.09
C ARG A 561 5.26 4.49 2.31
N PHE A 562 5.69 3.22 2.29
CA PHE A 562 4.81 2.09 2.60
C PHE A 562 4.19 2.17 4.00
N ILE A 563 4.97 2.45 5.06
CA ILE A 563 4.40 2.56 6.42
C ILE A 563 3.43 3.76 6.51
N GLN A 564 3.76 4.87 5.85
CA GLN A 564 2.90 6.06 5.79
C GLN A 564 1.57 5.80 5.10
N ASP A 565 1.55 5.07 3.98
CA ASP A 565 0.32 4.66 3.30
C ASP A 565 -0.55 3.75 4.20
N GLN A 566 0.07 2.80 4.92
CA GLN A 566 -0.60 1.92 5.87
C GLN A 566 -1.18 2.70 7.08
N ARG A 567 -0.43 3.68 7.60
CA ARG A 567 -0.88 4.53 8.73
C ARG A 567 -2.00 5.49 8.32
N SER A 568 -1.91 6.08 7.13
CA SER A 568 -2.96 6.87 6.50
C SER A 568 -4.27 6.07 6.44
N ALA A 569 -4.20 4.81 5.98
CA ALA A 569 -5.36 3.92 5.95
C ALA A 569 -5.92 3.59 7.34
N HIS A 570 -5.05 3.37 8.34
CA HIS A 570 -5.46 3.08 9.72
C HIS A 570 -6.20 4.27 10.38
N PHE A 571 -5.64 5.49 10.29
CA PHE A 571 -6.27 6.68 10.91
C PHE A 571 -7.60 7.05 10.25
N ARG A 572 -7.76 6.84 8.94
CA ARG A 572 -9.06 6.99 8.25
C ARG A 572 -10.16 6.06 8.79
N GLY A 573 -9.81 4.94 9.42
CA GLY A 573 -10.75 4.04 10.11
C GLY A 573 -11.11 4.45 11.53
N VAL A 574 -10.25 5.21 12.22
CA VAL A 574 -10.41 5.56 13.64
C VAL A 574 -11.10 6.92 13.78
N LYS A 575 -12.42 6.93 13.95
CA LYS A 575 -13.22 8.14 14.23
C LYS A 575 -12.98 8.73 15.64
N ARG A 576 -11.75 9.09 15.98
CA ARG A 576 -11.45 9.98 17.13
C ARG A 576 -11.70 11.43 16.72
N LYS A 577 -12.79 12.00 17.24
CA LYS A 577 -13.13 13.42 17.04
C LYS A 577 -11.91 14.29 17.42
N LYS A 578 -11.47 15.16 16.49
CA LYS A 578 -10.36 16.15 16.55
C LYS A 578 -9.06 15.79 15.80
N VAL A 579 -8.83 14.55 15.36
CA VAL A 579 -7.69 14.23 14.49
C VAL A 579 -8.03 14.54 13.03
N ILE A 580 -7.22 15.38 12.39
CA ILE A 580 -7.34 15.80 10.99
C ILE A 580 -6.47 14.91 10.09
N GLY A 581 -5.32 14.48 10.59
CA GLY A 581 -4.40 13.62 9.87
C GLY A 581 -3.31 13.05 10.79
N HIS A 582 -2.16 12.72 10.21
CA HIS A 582 -0.97 12.27 10.92
C HIS A 582 0.26 12.73 10.14
N ALA A 583 1.44 12.77 10.78
CA ALA A 583 2.70 13.05 10.12
C ALA A 583 3.78 12.04 10.54
N THR A 584 4.77 11.85 9.69
CA THR A 584 5.82 10.83 9.85
C THR A 584 7.14 11.47 10.31
N ILE A 585 7.81 10.80 11.25
CA ILE A 585 9.19 11.08 11.65
C ILE A 585 9.98 9.79 11.43
N ALA A 586 11.08 9.88 10.68
CA ALA A 586 11.99 8.77 10.43
C ALA A 586 13.39 9.15 10.93
N VAL A 587 13.86 8.45 11.97
CA VAL A 587 15.19 8.66 12.54
C VAL A 587 16.11 7.54 12.09
N PHE A 588 17.16 7.91 11.37
CA PHE A 588 18.20 7.00 10.90
C PHE A 588 19.41 7.09 11.84
N GLY A 589 19.85 5.93 12.33
CA GLY A 589 21.02 5.78 13.20
C GLY A 589 22.14 5.06 12.46
N THR A 590 23.30 5.69 12.34
CA THR A 590 24.50 5.09 11.71
C THR A 590 25.42 4.50 12.77
N PHE A 591 25.58 3.18 12.77
CA PHE A 591 26.40 2.41 13.71
C PHE A 591 27.58 1.78 12.95
N LYS A 592 28.79 2.32 13.15
CA LYS A 592 30.04 1.87 12.49
C LYS A 592 29.85 1.65 10.96
N GLY A 593 29.22 2.62 10.29
CA GLY A 593 28.95 2.60 8.85
C GLY A 593 27.65 1.90 8.42
N LYS A 594 26.96 1.13 9.28
CA LYS A 594 25.63 0.57 8.96
C LYS A 594 24.51 1.47 9.47
N THR A 595 23.63 1.89 8.57
CA THR A 595 22.46 2.69 8.90
C THR A 595 21.23 1.81 9.16
N VAL A 596 20.44 2.15 10.18
CA VAL A 596 19.13 1.55 10.51
C VAL A 596 18.11 2.64 10.79
N ALA A 597 16.82 2.37 10.54
CA ALA A 597 15.75 3.35 10.71
C ALA A 597 14.80 2.99 11.86
N HIS A 598 14.36 4.01 12.61
CA HIS A 598 13.21 3.96 13.49
C HIS A 598 12.15 4.94 12.97
N VAL A 599 10.90 4.49 12.85
CA VAL A 599 9.82 5.27 12.22
C VAL A 599 8.66 5.39 13.19
N ASP A 600 8.19 6.61 13.41
CA ASP A 600 7.05 6.88 14.28
C ASP A 600 6.12 7.97 13.70
N PHE A 601 4.93 8.08 14.28
CA PHE A 601 3.83 8.88 13.74
C PHE A 601 3.10 9.61 14.87
N PHE A 602 2.81 10.89 14.67
CA PHE A 602 1.97 11.66 15.56
C PHE A 602 0.71 12.17 14.85
N ALA A 603 -0.36 12.37 15.62
CA ALA A 603 -1.64 12.84 15.11
C ALA A 603 -1.62 14.36 14.87
N ILE A 604 -2.18 14.79 13.74
CA ILE A 604 -2.37 16.19 13.39
C ILE A 604 -3.76 16.63 13.84
N ASP A 605 -3.84 17.73 14.60
CA ASP A 605 -5.09 18.32 15.08
C ASP A 605 -5.29 19.75 14.55
N LYS A 606 -6.39 20.40 14.96
CA LYS A 606 -6.75 21.74 14.50
C LYS A 606 -5.77 22.86 14.90
N TRP A 607 -4.93 22.64 15.92
CA TRP A 607 -3.92 23.62 16.35
C TRP A 607 -2.64 23.43 15.56
N ILE A 608 -2.23 22.17 15.35
CA ILE A 608 -1.07 21.82 14.51
C ILE A 608 -1.25 22.32 13.07
N VAL A 609 -2.46 22.20 12.49
CA VAL A 609 -2.77 22.74 11.15
C VAL A 609 -2.64 24.26 11.05
N ARG A 610 -2.66 24.99 12.18
CA ARG A 610 -2.60 26.45 12.23
C ARG A 610 -1.22 27.01 12.61
N ALA A 611 -0.31 26.16 13.09
CA ALA A 611 1.02 26.56 13.51
C ALA A 611 1.83 27.03 12.29
N LYS A 612 2.46 28.19 12.40
CA LYS A 612 3.37 28.77 11.41
C LYS A 612 4.81 28.54 11.82
N PRO A 613 5.70 28.14 10.89
CA PRO A 613 7.12 27.96 11.20
C PRO A 613 7.79 29.27 11.57
N ASN A 614 8.69 29.21 12.56
CA ASN A 614 9.72 30.23 12.70
C ASN A 614 10.81 30.01 11.63
N ARG A 615 11.44 31.09 11.17
CA ARG A 615 12.39 31.03 10.02
C ARG A 615 13.58 30.12 10.28
N ASP A 616 13.97 30.01 11.54
CA ASP A 616 15.11 29.30 12.10
C ASP A 616 14.73 27.95 12.74
N TRP A 617 13.54 27.39 12.46
CA TRP A 617 13.03 26.15 13.07
C TRP A 617 14.02 24.98 13.06
N ALA A 618 14.84 24.87 12.01
CA ALA A 618 15.84 23.81 11.88
C ALA A 618 17.06 24.06 12.78
N GLU A 619 17.51 25.30 12.90
CA GLU A 619 18.58 25.69 13.82
C GLU A 619 18.17 25.42 15.27
N GLN A 620 16.92 25.77 15.62
CA GLN A 620 16.32 25.52 16.93
C GLN A 620 16.26 24.01 17.24
N LEU A 621 15.87 23.17 16.28
CA LEU A 621 15.95 21.71 16.45
C LEU A 621 17.39 21.27 16.78
N PHE A 622 18.38 21.75 16.03
CA PHE A 622 19.78 21.44 16.28
C PHE A 622 20.21 21.88 17.69
N LYS A 623 19.84 23.08 18.13
CA LYS A 623 20.11 23.55 19.50
C LYS A 623 19.58 22.60 20.57
N TYR A 624 18.32 22.14 20.47
CA TYR A 624 17.78 21.18 21.42
C TYR A 624 18.56 19.85 21.44
N VAL A 625 18.89 19.30 20.27
CA VAL A 625 19.54 17.99 20.17
C VAL A 625 21.00 18.05 20.59
N VAL A 626 21.78 18.96 19.99
CA VAL A 626 23.21 19.18 20.28
C VAL A 626 23.41 19.56 21.75
N GLN A 627 22.60 20.44 22.33
CA GLN A 627 22.76 20.81 23.74
C GLN A 627 22.18 19.76 24.71
N GLY A 628 21.48 18.72 24.23
CA GLY A 628 20.88 17.69 25.09
C GLY A 628 19.69 18.20 25.92
N LYS A 629 18.94 19.18 25.41
CA LYS A 629 17.82 19.83 26.09
C LYS A 629 16.49 19.21 25.65
N LYS A 630 15.49 19.20 26.54
CA LYS A 630 14.12 18.82 26.15
C LYS A 630 13.32 20.06 25.78
N LEU A 631 12.71 20.03 24.60
CA LEU A 631 11.58 20.90 24.29
C LEU A 631 10.43 20.59 25.28
N ARG A 632 9.88 21.64 25.88
CA ARG A 632 8.72 21.60 26.79
C ARG A 632 7.84 22.83 26.50
N PRO A 633 6.54 22.80 26.85
CA PRO A 633 5.68 23.99 26.84
C PRO A 633 6.16 25.06 27.83
#